data_AF-A0A438DQV0-F1
#
_entry.id   AF-A0A438DQV0-F1
#
_cell.length_a   1.000
_cell.length_b   1.000
_cell.length_c   1.000
_cell.angle_alpha   90.00
_cell.angle_beta   90.00
_cell.angle_gamma   90.00
#
_symmetry.space_group_name_H-M   'P 1'
#
loop_
_entity.id
_entity.type
_entity.pdbx_description
1 polymer ?
#
loop_
_entity_poly.entity_id
_entity_poly.type
_entity_poly.pdbx_seq_one_letter_code
_entity_poly.pdbx_strand_id
1 'polypeptide(L)'
;MFFLFALKDDSLFQVLEDCIVNNGNHMQILKVAQLAKRCLSIKGEDRPTMKEVVLELEIVRIIGENAEQNPEDNAYLLRKSSAHCYLGGAELSTATHSMVGNFLLPVSDAR
;
A
#
# COMPACT_ATOMS: atom_id res chain seq x y z
N MET A 1 -3.11 -23.32 -5.99
CA MET A 1 -3.40 -21.92 -5.60
C MET A 1 -4.22 -21.90 -4.31
N PHE A 2 -3.62 -22.28 -3.18
CA PHE A 2 -4.35 -22.36 -1.90
C PHE A 2 -4.72 -20.99 -1.35
N PHE A 3 -3.84 -20.00 -1.48
CA PHE A 3 -4.07 -18.62 -1.03
C PHE A 3 -5.27 -17.94 -1.71
N LEU A 4 -5.37 -17.99 -3.04
CA LEU A 4 -6.48 -17.36 -3.77
C LEU A 4 -7.83 -18.02 -3.46
N PHE A 5 -7.82 -19.32 -3.17
CA PHE A 5 -9.00 -20.05 -2.74
C PHE A 5 -9.41 -19.63 -1.33
N ALA A 6 -8.47 -19.58 -0.39
CA ALA A 6 -8.74 -19.10 0.97
C ALA A 6 -9.29 -17.66 1.00
N LEU A 7 -8.81 -16.79 0.10
CA LEU A 7 -9.36 -15.44 -0.08
C LEU A 7 -10.78 -15.40 -0.65
N LYS A 8 -11.17 -16.40 -1.43
CA LYS A 8 -12.52 -16.50 -2.00
C LYS A 8 -13.52 -17.03 -0.99
N ASP A 9 -13.07 -17.92 -0.13
CA ASP A 9 -13.87 -18.58 0.91
C ASP A 9 -13.78 -17.87 2.26
N ASP A 10 -13.31 -16.62 2.30
CA ASP A 10 -13.13 -15.79 3.50
C ASP A 10 -12.33 -16.48 4.64
N SER A 11 -11.48 -17.43 4.27
CA SER A 11 -10.65 -18.25 5.17
C SER A 11 -9.17 -17.85 5.14
N LEU A 12 -8.86 -16.64 4.66
CA LEU A 12 -7.49 -16.10 4.57
C LEU A 12 -6.70 -16.31 5.87
N PHE A 13 -7.27 -15.97 7.02
CA PHE A 13 -6.57 -16.05 8.30
C PHE A 13 -6.27 -17.50 8.74
N GLN A 14 -6.92 -18.51 8.17
CA GLN A 14 -6.65 -19.92 8.47
C GLN A 14 -5.41 -20.45 7.73
N VAL A 15 -4.97 -19.76 6.67
CA VAL A 15 -3.81 -20.19 5.86
C VAL A 15 -2.57 -19.34 6.09
N LEU A 16 -2.68 -18.25 6.85
CA LEU A 16 -1.54 -17.41 7.22
C LEU A 16 -0.86 -17.97 8.47
N GLU A 17 0.44 -17.72 8.59
CA GLU A 17 1.17 -18.07 9.81
C GLU A 17 0.62 -17.30 11.02
N ASP A 18 0.56 -17.97 12.17
CA ASP A 18 0.02 -17.43 13.42
C ASP A 18 0.70 -16.11 13.83
N CYS A 19 2.00 -15.95 13.55
CA CYS A 19 2.71 -14.71 13.83
C CYS A 19 2.15 -13.52 13.05
N ILE A 20 1.69 -13.73 11.81
CA ILE A 20 1.08 -12.70 10.98
C ILE A 20 -0.31 -12.37 11.52
N VAL A 21 -1.10 -13.39 11.86
CA VAL A 21 -2.48 -13.23 12.34
C VAL A 21 -2.54 -12.57 13.72
N ASN A 22 -1.63 -12.94 14.63
CA ASN A 22 -1.66 -12.48 16.01
C ASN A 22 -1.00 -11.11 16.21
N ASN A 23 0.05 -10.80 15.45
CA ASN A 23 0.80 -9.56 15.61
C ASN A 23 0.50 -8.50 14.54
N GLY A 24 -0.09 -8.90 13.41
CA GLY A 24 -0.39 -8.00 12.31
C GLY A 24 -1.76 -7.35 12.40
N ASN A 25 -1.88 -6.14 11.83
CA ASN A 25 -3.16 -5.46 11.69
C ASN A 25 -4.03 -6.18 10.64
N HIS A 26 -5.18 -6.71 11.06
CA HIS A 26 -6.07 -7.49 10.19
C HIS A 26 -6.56 -6.72 8.96
N MET A 27 -6.79 -5.41 9.08
CA MET A 27 -7.19 -4.57 7.94
C MET A 27 -6.04 -4.41 6.93
N GLN A 28 -4.81 -4.17 7.40
CA GLN A 28 -3.64 -4.13 6.52
C GLN A 28 -3.42 -5.48 5.83
N ILE A 29 -3.50 -6.58 6.58
CA ILE A 29 -3.37 -7.95 6.05
C ILE A 29 -4.39 -8.18 4.93
N LEU A 30 -5.66 -7.83 5.15
CA LEU A 30 -6.70 -7.98 4.13
C LEU A 30 -6.41 -7.13 2.88
N LYS A 31 -5.95 -5.89 3.05
CA LYS A 31 -5.59 -5.00 1.93
C LYS A 31 -4.42 -5.55 1.11
N VAL A 32 -3.35 -5.99 1.76
CA VAL A 32 -2.20 -6.61 1.10
C VAL A 32 -2.63 -7.90 0.39
N ALA A 33 -3.49 -8.70 1.00
CA ALA A 33 -3.98 -9.93 0.40
C ALA A 33 -4.82 -9.68 -0.86
N GLN A 34 -5.65 -8.64 -0.86
CA GLN A 34 -6.40 -8.19 -2.05
C GLN A 34 -5.49 -7.66 -3.16
N LEU A 35 -4.40 -6.97 -2.82
CA LEU A 35 -3.38 -6.56 -3.78
C LEU A 35 -2.65 -7.78 -4.37
N ALA A 36 -2.21 -8.71 -3.52
CA ALA A 36 -1.58 -9.96 -3.95
C ALA A 36 -2.50 -10.79 -4.86
N LYS A 37 -3.81 -10.84 -4.58
CA LYS A 37 -4.81 -11.48 -5.44
C LYS A 37 -4.77 -10.95 -6.86
N ARG A 38 -4.70 -9.63 -7.03
CA ARG A 38 -4.61 -9.00 -8.37
C ARG A 38 -3.23 -9.20 -9.01
N CYS A 39 -2.15 -9.15 -8.24
CA CYS A 39 -0.80 -9.46 -8.76
C CYS A 39 -0.67 -10.90 -9.29
N LEU A 40 -1.41 -11.83 -8.68
CA LEU A 40 -1.43 -13.25 -9.03
C LEU A 40 -2.50 -13.60 -10.09
N SER A 41 -3.14 -12.61 -10.71
CA SER A 41 -4.12 -12.83 -11.77
C SER A 41 -3.53 -13.66 -12.92
N ILE A 42 -4.30 -14.64 -13.38
CA ILE A 42 -3.91 -15.51 -14.51
C ILE A 42 -3.76 -14.67 -15.78
N LYS A 43 -4.72 -13.78 -16.02
CA LYS A 43 -4.68 -12.76 -17.06
C LYS A 43 -3.67 -11.68 -16.68
N GLY A 44 -2.70 -11.46 -17.56
CA GLY A 44 -1.62 -10.48 -17.31
C GLY A 44 -2.14 -9.06 -17.33
N GLU A 45 -3.14 -8.78 -18.16
CA GLU A 45 -3.82 -7.50 -18.30
C GLU A 45 -4.60 -7.08 -17.04
N ASP A 46 -4.99 -8.04 -16.20
CA ASP A 46 -5.68 -7.78 -14.92
C ASP A 46 -4.68 -7.51 -13.78
N ARG A 47 -3.37 -7.67 -14.02
CA ARG A 47 -2.34 -7.42 -13.01
C ARG A 47 -2.08 -5.92 -12.89
N PRO A 48 -1.94 -5.39 -11.66
CA PRO A 48 -1.55 -4.01 -11.48
C PRO A 48 -0.12 -3.78 -11.98
N THR A 49 0.14 -2.57 -12.44
CA THR A 49 1.49 -2.10 -12.72
C THR A 49 2.28 -1.96 -11.41
N MET A 50 3.61 -2.04 -11.47
CA MET A 50 4.43 -1.82 -10.27
C MET A 50 4.24 -0.43 -9.65
N LYS A 51 3.88 0.59 -10.45
CA LYS A 51 3.55 1.92 -9.94
C LYS A 51 2.30 1.88 -9.05
N GLU A 52 1.26 1.18 -9.48
CA GLU A 52 0.04 0.99 -8.69
C GLU A 52 0.31 0.15 -7.45
N VAL A 53 1.11 -0.92 -7.56
CA VAL A 53 1.51 -1.75 -6.41
C VAL A 53 2.22 -0.92 -5.34
N VAL A 54 3.18 -0.08 -5.73
CA VAL A 54 3.90 0.80 -4.80
C VAL A 54 2.94 1.78 -4.12
N LEU A 55 2.06 2.42 -4.89
CA LEU A 55 1.11 3.39 -4.37
C LEU A 55 0.12 2.75 -3.38
N GLU A 56 -0.38 1.57 -3.69
CA GLU A 56 -1.30 0.85 -2.80
C GLU A 56 -0.61 0.38 -1.50
N LEU A 57 0.64 -0.07 -1.58
CA LEU A 57 1.41 -0.44 -0.38
C LEU A 57 1.72 0.77 0.50
N GLU A 58 2.00 1.93 -0.09
CA GLU A 58 2.17 3.19 0.64
C GLU A 58 0.91 3.53 1.45
N ILE A 59 -0.27 3.38 0.83
CA ILE A 59 -1.56 3.61 1.50
C ILE A 59 -1.76 2.60 2.64
N VAL A 60 -1.46 1.32 2.41
CA VAL A 60 -1.56 0.30 3.47
C VAL A 60 -0.67 0.68 4.66
N ARG A 61 0.55 1.18 4.41
CA ARG A 61 1.46 1.62 5.48
C ARG A 61 0.82 2.72 6.32
N ILE A 62 0.29 3.76 5.67
CA ILE A 62 -0.36 4.90 6.32
C ILE A 62 -1.59 4.46 7.14
N ILE A 63 -2.37 3.50 6.64
CA ILE A 63 -3.53 2.96 7.36
C ILE A 63 -3.13 2.30 8.69
N GLY A 64 -2.00 1.58 8.73
CA GLY A 64 -1.52 0.96 9.97
C GLY A 64 -1.04 1.96 11.01
N GLU A 65 -0.54 3.11 10.54
CA GLU A 65 -0.07 4.20 11.41
C GLU A 65 -1.24 5.01 12.00
N ASN A 66 -2.41 5.01 11.37
CA ASN A 66 -3.57 5.87 11.72
C ASN A 66 -4.82 5.06 12.14
N ALA A 67 -4.66 3.93 12.85
CA ALA A 67 -5.70 2.93 13.13
C ALA A 67 -6.98 3.40 13.87
N GLU A 68 -7.20 4.71 14.05
CA GLU A 68 -8.42 5.29 14.61
C GLU A 68 -9.32 6.04 13.59
N GLN A 69 -8.95 6.14 12.30
CA GLN A 69 -9.76 6.90 11.32
C GLN A 69 -10.49 6.05 10.28
N ASN A 70 -11.65 6.59 9.89
CA ASN A 70 -12.81 5.97 9.27
C ASN A 70 -12.50 5.39 7.87
N PRO A 71 -13.12 4.27 7.45
CA PRO A 71 -12.87 3.63 6.14
C PRO A 71 -13.03 4.53 4.90
N GLU A 72 -13.75 5.65 4.99
CA GLU A 72 -13.93 6.60 3.88
C GLU A 72 -12.70 7.47 3.62
N ASP A 73 -11.82 7.65 4.61
CA ASP A 73 -10.62 8.48 4.49
C ASP A 73 -9.57 7.86 3.56
N ASN A 74 -9.64 6.54 3.33
CA ASN A 74 -8.76 5.83 2.41
C ASN A 74 -8.98 6.23 0.95
N ALA A 75 -10.22 6.52 0.55
CA ALA A 75 -10.52 7.02 -0.80
C ALA A 75 -10.01 8.46 -0.98
N TYR A 76 -10.05 9.26 0.08
CA TYR A 76 -9.45 10.60 0.11
C TYR A 76 -7.92 10.54 0.01
N LEU A 77 -7.26 9.61 0.71
CA LEU A 77 -5.82 9.40 0.61
C LEU A 77 -5.38 8.89 -0.77
N LEU A 78 -6.15 7.99 -1.40
CA LEU A 78 -5.98 7.58 -2.80
C LEU A 78 -6.07 8.78 -3.77
N ARG A 79 -7.05 9.66 -3.55
CA ARG A 79 -7.21 10.89 -4.35
C ARG A 79 -6.06 11.89 -4.10
N LYS A 80 -5.57 11.98 -2.86
CA LYS A 80 -4.46 12.85 -2.47
C LYS A 80 -3.11 12.33 -2.99
N SER A 81 -2.87 11.03 -2.98
CA SER A 81 -1.68 10.41 -3.58
C SER A 81 -1.71 10.46 -5.10
N SER A 82 -2.89 10.30 -5.72
CA SER A 82 -3.08 10.55 -7.16
C SER A 82 -2.78 12.01 -7.54
N ALA A 83 -3.06 12.99 -6.66
CA ALA A 83 -2.66 14.39 -6.87
C ALA A 83 -1.15 14.62 -6.68
N HIS A 84 -0.47 13.75 -5.91
CA HIS A 84 0.96 13.81 -5.64
C HIS A 84 1.83 13.14 -6.73
N CYS A 85 1.23 12.59 -7.79
CA CYS A 85 1.97 11.99 -8.91
C CYS A 85 1.94 12.82 -10.21
N TYR A 86 1.27 13.99 -10.21
CA TYR A 86 1.24 14.89 -11.39
C TYR A 86 1.86 16.26 -11.17
N LEU A 87 2.28 16.59 -9.94
CA LEU A 87 2.88 17.89 -9.64
C LEU A 87 4.32 17.69 -9.16
N GLY A 88 5.22 17.50 -10.12
CA GLY A 88 6.61 17.87 -9.90
C GLY A 88 6.67 19.36 -9.58
N GLY A 89 6.94 19.69 -8.32
CA GLY A 89 7.23 21.05 -7.86
C GLY A 89 6.00 21.94 -7.63
N ALA A 90 5.31 21.75 -6.51
CA ALA A 90 4.63 22.85 -5.83
C ALA A 90 4.57 22.54 -4.33
N GLU A 91 5.27 23.35 -3.55
CA GLU A 91 5.25 23.32 -2.09
C GLU A 91 3.83 23.61 -1.59
N LEU A 92 3.19 22.62 -0.94
CA LEU A 92 2.07 22.93 -0.05
C LEU A 92 2.63 22.92 1.37
N SER A 93 2.93 24.13 1.88
CA SER A 93 3.21 24.36 3.29
C SER A 93 2.02 23.89 4.14
N THR A 94 2.10 22.68 4.66
CA THR A 94 1.45 22.32 5.92
C THR A 94 2.55 22.01 6.89
N ALA A 95 2.74 22.90 7.86
CA ALA A 95 3.72 22.77 8.92
C ALA A 95 3.49 21.48 9.71
N THR A 96 4.24 20.43 9.36
CA THR A 96 4.48 19.28 10.23
C THR A 96 5.96 19.26 10.54
N HIS A 97 6.28 19.32 11.83
CA HIS A 97 7.65 19.41 12.33
C HIS A 97 8.51 18.26 11.75
N SER A 98 9.55 18.65 11.02
CA SER A 98 10.49 17.77 10.34
C SER A 98 11.47 17.14 11.34
N MET A 99 11.59 15.81 11.29
CA MET A 99 12.86 15.11 11.46
C MET A 99 12.87 13.90 10.52
N VAL A 100 13.08 14.14 9.22
CA VAL A 100 13.57 13.08 8.32
C VAL A 100 15.00 13.42 7.94
N GLY A 101 15.93 12.80 8.67
CA GLY A 101 17.32 12.74 8.29
C GLY A 101 17.51 11.79 7.12
N ASN A 102 18.43 12.19 6.24
CA ASN A 102 19.14 11.41 5.22
C ASN A 102 18.39 11.17 3.89
N PHE A 103 18.39 12.24 3.10
CA PHE A 103 18.35 12.25 1.64
C PHE A 103 19.54 11.44 1.08
N LEU A 104 19.30 10.28 0.44
CA LEU A 104 20.30 9.67 -0.44
C LEU A 104 20.48 10.57 -1.67
N LEU A 105 21.73 10.94 -1.94
CA LEU A 105 22.13 11.79 -3.07
C LEU A 105 21.77 11.16 -4.43
N PRO A 106 21.51 11.99 -5.47
CA PRO A 106 21.16 11.50 -6.79
C PRO A 106 22.35 10.80 -7.48
N VAL A 107 22.06 9.66 -8.10
CA VAL A 107 22.97 8.97 -9.04
C VAL A 107 23.05 9.82 -10.31
N SER A 108 24.20 10.43 -10.56
CA SER A 108 24.50 11.06 -11.86
C SER A 108 24.98 10.01 -12.86
N ASP A 109 24.40 10.05 -14.05
CA ASP A 109 24.65 9.15 -15.17
C ASP A 109 26.07 9.27 -15.77
N ALA A 110 26.45 8.21 -16.48
CA ALA A 110 27.77 7.88 -16.99
C ALA A 110 28.44 8.90 -17.93
N ARG A 111 29.78 8.84 -17.98
CA ARG A 111 30.60 9.27 -19.12
C ARG A 111 31.19 8.04 -19.80
#